data_AF-A0A966F5L6-F1
#
_entry.id   AF-A0A966F5L6-F1
#
_cell.length_a   1.000
_cell.length_b   1.000
_cell.length_c   1.000
_cell.angle_alpha   90.00
_cell.angle_beta   90.00
_cell.angle_gamma   90.00
#
_symmetry.space_group_name_H-M   'P 1'
#
loop_
_entity.id
_entity.type
_entity.pdbx_description
1 polymer ?
#
loop_
_entity_poly.entity_id
_entity_poly.type
_entity_poly.pdbx_seq_one_letter_code
_entity_poly.pdbx_strand_id
1 'polypeptide(L)'
;MHAQIAHTQAQRLLRQRNWLTGIAALLTVTTIIGIAGAASRDQEIILVPISTQPLNISSAGASAEYMELVTRDTALMLLNRSPEGLDYWMEQILGLADPSAHGELKADLLKIVAEQRGSDVAQAFVIRSLTVNPKGLTSSVTGTLKTFVGSQVIASEERSFAFQWRYRGLRLSLSGFNQISDDLNQKDQSQ
;
A
#
# COMPACT_ATOMS: atom_id res chain seq x y z
N MET A 1 10.83 15.44 -76.32
CA MET A 1 10.25 16.32 -75.26
C MET A 1 9.50 15.55 -74.17
N HIS A 2 8.71 14.52 -74.47
CA HIS A 2 7.92 13.78 -73.45
C HIS A 2 8.73 13.04 -72.37
N ALA A 3 9.89 12.46 -72.72
CA ALA A 3 10.74 11.75 -71.75
C ALA A 3 11.36 12.67 -70.68
N GLN A 4 11.71 13.92 -71.04
CA GLN A 4 12.27 14.89 -70.08
C GLN A 4 11.23 15.42 -69.10
N ILE A 5 9.96 15.52 -69.52
CA ILE A 5 8.84 15.89 -68.66
C ILE A 5 8.52 14.76 -67.67
N ALA A 6 8.58 13.50 -68.12
CA ALA A 6 8.39 12.34 -67.23
C ALA A 6 9.50 12.19 -66.18
N HIS A 7 10.77 12.42 -66.54
CA HIS A 7 11.89 12.35 -65.59
C HIS A 7 11.85 13.44 -64.52
N THR A 8 11.46 14.67 -64.88
CA THR A 8 11.37 15.79 -63.93
C THR A 8 10.19 15.63 -62.96
N GLN A 9 9.07 15.05 -63.41
CA GLN A 9 7.94 14.69 -62.55
C GLN A 9 8.31 13.56 -61.58
N ALA A 10 8.99 12.51 -62.06
CA ALA A 10 9.45 11.41 -61.22
C ALA A 10 10.41 11.87 -60.11
N GLN A 11 11.34 12.79 -60.42
CA GLN A 11 12.25 13.34 -59.41
C GLN A 11 11.54 14.19 -58.35
N ARG A 12 10.48 14.93 -58.71
CA ARG A 12 9.67 15.70 -57.74
C ARG A 12 8.93 14.77 -56.78
N LEU A 13 8.34 13.69 -57.29
CA LEU A 13 7.64 12.70 -56.48
C LEU A 13 8.59 11.96 -55.52
N LEU A 14 9.80 11.62 -55.97
CA LEU A 14 10.81 11.00 -55.11
C LEU A 14 11.30 11.94 -53.99
N ARG A 15 11.48 13.23 -54.29
CA ARG A 15 11.82 14.25 -53.27
C ARG A 15 10.69 14.46 -52.27
N GLN A 16 9.45 14.55 -52.75
CA GLN A 16 8.27 14.66 -51.88
C GLN A 16 8.12 13.43 -50.98
N ARG A 17 8.29 12.23 -51.52
CA ARG A 17 8.27 10.99 -50.73
C ARG A 17 9.35 10.98 -49.66
N ASN A 18 10.61 11.27 -50.03
CA ASN A 18 11.73 11.24 -49.09
C ASN A 18 11.57 12.30 -47.98
N TRP A 19 10.96 13.46 -48.30
CA TRP A 19 10.62 14.48 -47.32
C TRP A 19 9.51 14.03 -46.37
N LEU A 20 8.44 13.44 -46.90
CA LEU A 20 7.34 12.90 -46.10
C LEU A 20 7.81 11.76 -45.19
N THR A 21 8.69 10.87 -45.66
CA THR A 21 9.28 9.82 -44.82
C THR A 21 10.15 10.40 -43.71
N GLY A 22 10.88 11.49 -43.98
CA GLY A 22 11.67 12.19 -42.97
C GLY A 22 10.79 12.81 -41.88
N ILE A 23 9.71 13.48 -42.26
CA ILE A 23 8.74 14.05 -41.31
C ILE A 23 8.05 12.95 -40.51
N ALA A 24 7.61 11.87 -41.15
CA ALA A 24 6.94 10.76 -40.49
C ALA A 24 7.85 10.10 -39.45
N ALA A 25 9.13 9.87 -39.79
CA ALA A 25 10.13 9.33 -38.88
C ALA A 25 10.39 10.26 -37.68
N LEU A 26 10.47 11.58 -37.92
CA LEU A 26 10.63 12.56 -36.85
C LEU A 26 9.45 12.53 -35.89
N LEU A 27 8.21 12.49 -36.41
CA LEU A 27 6.99 12.40 -35.59
C LEU A 27 6.94 11.11 -34.77
N THR A 28 7.38 9.98 -35.34
CA THR A 28 7.44 8.71 -34.59
C THR A 28 8.43 8.81 -33.44
N VAL A 29 9.63 9.35 -33.68
CA VAL A 29 10.65 9.53 -32.64
C VAL A 29 10.16 10.46 -31.53
N THR A 30 9.56 11.60 -31.87
CA THR A 30 9.02 12.53 -30.85
C THR A 30 7.89 11.92 -30.04
N THR A 31 7.04 11.10 -30.67
CA THR A 31 5.95 10.42 -29.99
C THR A 31 6.47 9.35 -29.02
N ILE A 32 7.47 8.56 -29.44
CA ILE A 32 8.12 7.56 -28.57
C ILE A 32 8.76 8.23 -27.35
N ILE A 33 9.47 9.35 -27.55
CA ILE A 33 10.06 10.13 -26.45
C ILE A 33 8.98 10.68 -25.52
N GLY A 34 7.89 11.20 -26.07
CA GLY A 34 6.76 11.70 -25.29
C GLY A 34 6.11 10.62 -24.43
N ILE A 35 5.87 9.42 -25.00
CA ILE A 35 5.30 8.28 -24.27
C ILE A 35 6.27 7.80 -23.18
N ALA A 36 7.56 7.67 -23.48
CA ALA A 36 8.57 7.28 -22.50
C ALA A 36 8.67 8.29 -21.33
N GLY A 37 8.59 9.59 -21.65
CA GLY A 37 8.59 10.66 -20.65
C GLY A 37 7.35 10.69 -19.77
N ALA A 38 6.16 10.46 -20.35
CA ALA A 38 4.90 10.39 -19.62
C ALA A 38 4.84 9.16 -18.69
N ALA A 39 5.31 8.00 -19.17
CA ALA A 39 5.37 6.78 -18.36
C ALA A 39 6.31 6.89 -17.14
N SER A 40 7.21 7.87 -17.11
CA SER A 40 8.20 8.03 -16.04
C SER A 40 7.79 9.01 -14.94
N ARG A 41 6.64 9.70 -15.03
CA ARG A 41 6.36 10.93 -14.27
C ARG A 41 5.22 10.90 -13.24
N ASP A 42 4.50 9.79 -13.06
CA ASP A 42 3.40 9.73 -12.08
C ASP A 42 3.91 9.48 -10.64
N GLN A 43 4.75 10.39 -10.14
CA GLN A 43 5.18 10.43 -8.74
C GLN A 43 4.35 11.50 -8.01
N GLU A 44 3.43 11.07 -7.16
CA GLU A 44 2.69 11.96 -6.27
C GLU A 44 3.41 12.03 -4.92
N ILE A 45 3.81 13.25 -4.54
CA ILE A 45 4.50 13.50 -3.27
C ILE A 45 3.45 13.94 -2.26
N ILE A 46 3.20 13.09 -1.25
CA ILE A 46 2.30 13.43 -0.16
C ILE A 46 3.11 13.99 1.00
N LEU A 47 2.78 15.23 1.38
CA LEU A 47 3.32 15.87 2.58
C LEU A 47 2.46 15.47 3.77
N VAL A 48 2.99 14.56 4.61
CA VAL A 48 2.38 14.22 5.89
C VAL A 48 3.03 15.08 6.99
N PRO A 49 2.25 15.79 7.83
CA PRO A 49 2.77 16.78 8.78
C PRO A 49 3.85 16.28 9.75
N ILE A 50 3.88 14.97 10.01
CA ILE A 50 4.79 14.32 10.99
C ILE A 50 5.93 13.54 10.32
N SER A 51 6.00 13.50 8.99
CA SER A 51 7.04 12.75 8.30
C SER A 51 8.34 13.56 8.22
N THR A 52 9.46 12.96 8.61
CA THR A 52 10.79 13.56 8.46
C THR A 52 11.32 13.48 7.02
N GLN A 53 10.62 12.74 6.14
CA GLN A 53 10.97 12.53 4.73
C GLN A 53 9.74 12.64 3.82
N PRO A 54 9.88 13.11 2.56
CA PRO A 54 8.79 13.08 1.59
C PRO A 54 8.29 11.66 1.34
N LEU A 55 6.97 11.44 1.37
CA LEU A 55 6.37 10.15 1.04
C LEU A 55 5.98 10.14 -0.44
N ASN A 56 6.42 9.11 -1.15
CA ASN A 56 6.14 8.95 -2.57
C ASN A 56 5.07 7.88 -2.78
N ILE A 57 4.01 8.24 -3.48
CA ILE A 57 2.94 7.34 -3.89
C ILE A 57 2.82 7.41 -5.41
N SER A 58 2.67 6.28 -6.06
CA SER A 58 2.51 6.21 -7.52
C SER A 58 1.47 5.18 -7.91
N SER A 59 1.01 5.24 -9.15
CA SER A 59 0.17 4.18 -9.72
C SER A 59 0.86 2.80 -9.69
N ALA A 60 2.19 2.77 -9.74
CA ALA A 60 3.00 1.54 -9.68
C ALA A 60 3.12 0.94 -8.26
N GLY A 61 2.85 1.71 -7.21
CA GLY A 61 2.92 1.22 -5.83
C GLY A 61 3.16 2.31 -4.78
N ALA A 62 3.06 1.88 -3.52
CA ALA A 62 3.39 2.65 -2.33
C ALA A 62 4.89 2.51 -1.98
N SER A 63 5.52 3.58 -1.49
CA SER A 63 6.87 3.49 -0.92
C SER A 63 6.89 2.73 0.40
N ALA A 64 8.09 2.28 0.82
CA ALA A 64 8.27 1.58 2.08
C ALA A 64 7.91 2.49 3.28
N GLU A 65 8.28 3.75 3.22
CA GLU A 65 8.04 4.75 4.27
C GLU A 65 6.55 5.03 4.43
N TYR A 66 5.81 5.12 3.32
CA TYR A 66 4.36 5.28 3.37
C TYR A 66 3.68 4.04 3.95
N MET A 67 4.10 2.85 3.51
CA MET A 67 3.58 1.59 4.02
C MET A 67 3.89 1.41 5.52
N GLU A 68 5.07 1.82 5.98
CA GLU A 68 5.44 1.81 7.38
C GLU A 68 4.54 2.75 8.20
N LEU A 69 4.31 3.97 7.71
CA LEU A 69 3.43 4.93 8.35
C LEU A 69 2.01 4.37 8.51
N VAL A 70 1.43 3.86 7.41
CA VAL A 70 0.08 3.26 7.41
C VAL A 70 0.02 2.04 8.32
N THR A 71 1.04 1.17 8.29
CA THR A 71 1.11 -0.02 9.14
C THR A 71 1.16 0.37 10.61
N ARG A 72 1.99 1.36 10.98
CA ARG A 72 2.13 1.81 12.36
C ARG A 72 0.81 2.36 12.89
N ASP A 73 0.17 3.25 12.14
CA ASP A 73 -1.13 3.84 12.50
C ASP A 73 -2.20 2.75 12.67
N THR A 74 -2.31 1.87 11.68
CA THR A 74 -3.29 0.77 11.69
C THR A 74 -3.04 -0.22 12.84
N ALA A 75 -1.78 -0.57 13.11
CA ALA A 75 -1.42 -1.46 14.20
C ALA A 75 -1.78 -0.86 15.56
N LEU A 76 -1.48 0.42 15.78
CA LEU A 76 -1.84 1.10 17.02
C LEU A 76 -3.35 1.17 17.19
N MET A 77 -4.11 1.40 16.12
CA MET A 77 -5.58 1.43 16.19
C MET A 77 -6.20 0.04 16.45
N LEU A 78 -5.70 -1.02 15.80
CA LEU A 78 -6.21 -2.38 15.95
C LEU A 78 -5.90 -2.99 17.32
N LEU A 79 -4.68 -2.73 17.82
CA LEU A 79 -4.11 -3.42 18.97
C LEU A 79 -4.23 -2.65 20.30
N ASN A 80 -4.80 -1.43 20.28
CA ASN A 80 -5.12 -0.67 21.47
C ASN A 80 -6.62 -0.43 21.55
N ARG A 81 -7.28 -0.93 22.61
CA ARG A 81 -8.73 -0.80 22.78
C ARG A 81 -9.14 -0.84 24.25
N SER A 82 -10.25 -0.17 24.55
CA SER A 82 -10.88 -0.16 25.87
C SER A 82 -12.42 -0.24 25.73
N PRO A 83 -13.14 -0.65 26.77
CA PRO A 83 -14.58 -0.86 26.73
C PRO A 83 -15.39 0.40 26.36
N GLU A 84 -14.90 1.57 26.72
CA GLU A 84 -15.60 2.86 26.55
C GLU A 84 -15.68 3.31 25.08
N GLY A 85 -14.77 2.82 24.23
CA GLY A 85 -14.58 3.29 22.85
C GLY A 85 -14.84 2.25 21.76
N LEU A 86 -15.44 1.11 22.09
CA LEU A 86 -15.53 -0.05 21.18
C LEU A 86 -16.30 0.23 19.89
N ASP A 87 -17.38 1.01 19.96
CA ASP A 87 -18.20 1.31 18.77
C ASP A 87 -17.41 2.19 17.77
N TYR A 88 -16.73 3.23 18.27
CA TYR A 88 -15.85 4.08 17.47
C TYR A 88 -14.66 3.28 16.90
N TRP A 89 -14.02 2.46 17.74
CA TRP A 89 -12.91 1.59 17.34
C TRP A 89 -13.29 0.68 16.17
N MET A 90 -14.45 0.02 16.25
CA MET A 90 -14.95 -0.85 15.18
C MET A 90 -15.22 -0.07 13.89
N GLU A 91 -15.89 1.09 13.97
CA GLU A 91 -16.16 1.94 12.82
C GLU A 91 -14.88 2.36 12.09
N GLN A 92 -13.86 2.81 12.86
CA GLN A 92 -12.60 3.22 12.27
C GLN A 92 -11.90 2.05 11.56
N ILE A 93 -11.80 0.87 12.18
CA ILE A 93 -11.17 -0.30 11.56
C ILE A 93 -11.88 -0.72 10.27
N LEU A 94 -13.21 -0.75 10.29
CA LEU A 94 -14.01 -1.07 9.11
C LEU A 94 -13.80 -0.05 7.98
N GLY A 95 -13.52 1.20 8.31
CA GLY A 95 -13.13 2.24 7.36
C GLY A 95 -11.80 1.99 6.66
N LEU A 96 -10.87 1.22 7.26
CA LEU A 96 -9.59 0.84 6.65
C LEU A 96 -9.66 -0.45 5.83
N ALA A 97 -10.68 -1.28 6.03
CA ALA A 97 -10.81 -2.58 5.41
C ALA A 97 -10.98 -2.50 3.88
N ASP A 98 -10.38 -3.44 3.16
CA ASP A 98 -10.71 -3.63 1.74
C ASP A 98 -12.16 -4.11 1.61
N PRO A 99 -12.94 -3.61 0.62
CA PRO A 99 -14.32 -4.03 0.43
C PRO A 99 -14.51 -5.55 0.35
N SER A 100 -13.51 -6.30 -0.15
CA SER A 100 -13.61 -7.76 -0.22
C SER A 100 -13.50 -8.45 1.15
N ALA A 101 -12.78 -7.85 2.10
CA ALA A 101 -12.51 -8.41 3.43
C ALA A 101 -13.47 -7.85 4.51
N HIS A 102 -14.27 -6.85 4.15
CA HIS A 102 -15.12 -6.11 5.08
C HIS A 102 -16.12 -7.01 5.84
N GLY A 103 -16.71 -8.00 5.18
CA GLY A 103 -17.69 -8.90 5.80
C GLY A 103 -17.08 -9.80 6.87
N GLU A 104 -15.94 -10.43 6.55
CA GLU A 104 -15.20 -11.31 7.46
C GLU A 104 -14.65 -10.50 8.65
N LEU A 105 -13.98 -9.38 8.37
CA LEU A 105 -13.45 -8.51 9.41
C LEU A 105 -14.54 -7.99 10.34
N LYS A 106 -15.71 -7.60 9.80
CA LYS A 106 -16.84 -7.17 10.63
C LYS A 106 -17.32 -8.26 11.58
N ALA A 107 -17.38 -9.52 11.12
CA ALA A 107 -17.79 -10.62 11.97
C ALA A 107 -16.80 -10.82 13.14
N ASP A 108 -15.49 -10.78 12.86
CA ASP A 108 -14.44 -10.89 13.88
C ASP A 108 -14.48 -9.75 14.89
N LEU A 109 -14.64 -8.51 14.41
CA LEU A 109 -14.75 -7.34 15.27
C LEU A 109 -15.99 -7.41 16.16
N LEU A 110 -17.14 -7.84 15.64
CA LEU A 110 -18.37 -7.99 16.43
C LEU A 110 -18.19 -9.01 17.56
N LYS A 111 -17.45 -10.10 17.31
CA LYS A 111 -17.10 -11.06 18.36
C LYS A 111 -16.26 -10.41 19.45
N ILE A 112 -15.22 -9.67 19.08
CA ILE A 112 -14.37 -8.94 20.04
C ILE A 112 -15.19 -7.94 20.86
N VAL A 113 -16.07 -7.17 20.21
CA VAL A 113 -16.93 -6.20 20.90
C VAL A 113 -17.88 -6.91 21.86
N ALA A 114 -18.49 -8.03 21.47
CA ALA A 114 -19.37 -8.80 22.34
C ALA A 114 -18.64 -9.36 23.57
N GLU A 115 -17.39 -9.79 23.42
CA GLU A 115 -16.56 -10.30 24.52
C GLU A 115 -16.09 -9.19 25.47
N GLN A 116 -15.80 -7.99 24.96
CA GLN A 116 -15.27 -6.88 25.76
C GLN A 116 -16.35 -5.98 26.37
N ARG A 117 -17.55 -5.94 25.78
CA ARG A 117 -18.65 -5.12 26.26
C ARG A 117 -19.10 -5.58 27.65
N GLY A 118 -19.05 -4.67 28.62
CA GLY A 118 -19.38 -4.96 30.02
C GLY A 118 -18.25 -5.61 30.82
N SER A 119 -17.06 -5.76 30.23
CA SER A 119 -15.83 -6.08 30.96
C SER A 119 -15.04 -4.82 31.26
N ASP A 120 -14.20 -4.85 32.30
CA ASP A 120 -13.20 -3.79 32.58
C ASP A 120 -11.85 -4.10 31.90
N VAL A 121 -11.87 -4.88 30.81
CA VAL A 121 -10.66 -5.34 30.13
C VAL A 121 -10.23 -4.32 29.08
N ALA A 122 -9.03 -3.79 29.22
CA ALA A 122 -8.38 -2.96 28.21
C ALA A 122 -7.11 -3.61 27.67
N GLN A 123 -6.72 -3.26 26.45
CA GLN A 123 -5.51 -3.75 25.81
C GLN A 123 -4.68 -2.57 25.30
N ALA A 124 -3.36 -2.67 25.49
CA ALA A 124 -2.42 -1.74 24.91
C ALA A 124 -1.26 -2.49 24.26
N PHE A 125 -0.85 -2.04 23.08
CA PHE A 125 0.25 -2.62 22.34
C PHE A 125 1.37 -1.61 22.14
N VAL A 126 2.57 -2.02 22.54
CA VAL A 126 3.79 -1.22 22.40
C VAL A 126 4.64 -1.83 21.30
N ILE A 127 4.72 -1.13 20.16
CA ILE A 127 5.54 -1.55 19.02
C ILE A 127 7.02 -1.53 19.41
N ARG A 128 7.73 -2.64 19.13
CA ARG A 128 9.18 -2.77 19.28
C ARG A 128 9.90 -2.72 17.94
N SER A 129 9.35 -3.41 16.94
CA SER A 129 9.86 -3.41 15.57
C SER A 129 8.72 -3.51 14.57
N LEU A 130 9.01 -3.05 13.35
CA LEU A 130 8.09 -3.04 12.23
C LEU A 130 8.89 -3.35 10.96
N THR A 131 8.38 -4.26 10.14
CA THR A 131 8.96 -4.64 8.86
C THR A 131 7.91 -4.50 7.77
N VAL A 132 8.29 -3.92 6.63
CA VAL A 132 7.40 -3.75 5.47
C VAL A 132 7.95 -4.43 4.22
N ASN A 133 7.05 -4.96 3.40
CA ASN A 133 7.34 -5.49 2.07
C ASN A 133 6.36 -4.87 1.05
N PRO A 134 6.70 -3.71 0.47
CA PRO A 134 5.85 -3.03 -0.50
C PRO A 134 5.54 -3.87 -1.75
N LYS A 135 6.48 -4.71 -2.18
CA LYS A 135 6.30 -5.59 -3.35
C LYS A 135 5.28 -6.69 -3.07
N GLY A 136 5.32 -7.26 -1.86
CA GLY A 136 4.37 -8.27 -1.42
C GLY A 136 3.06 -7.71 -0.88
N LEU A 137 2.95 -6.39 -0.71
CA LEU A 137 1.86 -5.72 0.02
C LEU A 137 1.60 -6.37 1.39
N THR A 138 2.67 -6.71 2.09
CA THR A 138 2.62 -7.26 3.45
C THR A 138 3.46 -6.44 4.42
N SER A 139 3.06 -6.40 5.67
CA SER A 139 3.88 -5.86 6.75
C SER A 139 3.70 -6.65 8.03
N SER A 140 4.64 -6.53 8.95
CA SER A 140 4.56 -7.13 10.27
C SER A 140 5.00 -6.14 11.35
N VAL A 141 4.38 -6.27 12.53
CA VAL A 141 4.78 -5.55 13.73
C VAL A 141 5.03 -6.55 14.84
N THR A 142 6.10 -6.34 15.60
CA THR A 142 6.42 -7.11 16.80
C THR A 142 6.48 -6.15 17.97
N GLY A 143 5.91 -6.54 19.09
CA GLY A 143 5.81 -5.68 20.25
C GLY A 143 5.27 -6.38 21.47
N THR A 144 4.98 -5.61 22.51
CA THR A 144 4.43 -6.13 23.76
C THR A 144 2.95 -5.79 23.85
N LEU A 145 2.11 -6.82 23.91
CA LEU A 145 0.68 -6.70 24.19
C LEU A 145 0.45 -6.80 25.69
N LYS A 146 -0.10 -5.73 26.27
CA LYS A 146 -0.49 -5.65 27.67
C LYS A 146 -1.99 -5.71 27.78
N THR A 147 -2.49 -6.56 28.67
CA THR A 147 -3.91 -6.66 29.01
C THR A 147 -4.11 -6.16 30.43
N PHE A 148 -5.07 -5.27 30.60
CA PHE A 148 -5.41 -4.62 31.85
C PHE A 148 -6.81 -5.04 32.28
N VAL A 149 -7.03 -5.14 33.60
CA VAL A 149 -8.36 -5.18 34.21
C VAL A 149 -8.39 -4.07 35.24
N GLY A 150 -9.21 -3.05 34.99
CA GLY A 150 -9.17 -1.81 35.78
C GLY A 150 -7.77 -1.19 35.78
N SER A 151 -7.13 -1.11 36.95
CA SER A 151 -5.80 -0.52 37.12
C SER A 151 -4.63 -1.52 37.10
N GLN A 152 -4.89 -2.82 36.95
CA GLN A 152 -3.85 -3.86 37.06
C GLN A 152 -3.53 -4.50 35.71
N VAL A 153 -2.25 -4.71 35.42
CA VAL A 153 -1.77 -5.52 34.29
C VAL A 153 -1.94 -7.00 34.65
N ILE A 154 -2.76 -7.72 33.89
CA ILE A 154 -3.00 -9.17 34.09
C ILE A 154 -2.20 -10.03 33.13
N ALA A 155 -1.76 -9.49 31.99
CA ALA A 155 -0.91 -10.16 31.03
C ALA A 155 0.01 -9.16 30.32
N SER A 156 1.21 -9.60 29.96
CA SER A 156 2.20 -8.83 29.20
C SER A 156 3.03 -9.80 28.37
N GLU A 157 2.74 -9.87 27.08
CA GLU A 157 3.30 -10.89 26.20
C GLU A 157 3.94 -10.25 24.97
N GLU A 158 5.03 -10.83 24.50
CA GLU A 158 5.57 -10.48 23.19
C GLU A 158 4.74 -11.14 22.11
N ARG A 159 4.23 -10.34 21.17
CA ARG A 159 3.35 -10.80 20.10
C ARG A 159 3.76 -10.15 18.80
N SER A 160 3.67 -10.92 17.72
CA SER A 160 3.91 -10.48 16.36
C SER A 160 2.61 -10.57 15.56
N PHE A 161 2.34 -9.56 14.73
CA PHE A 161 1.15 -9.51 13.88
C PHE A 161 1.54 -9.24 12.44
N ALA A 162 0.89 -9.93 11.51
CA ALA A 162 1.03 -9.76 10.08
C ALA A 162 -0.19 -9.02 9.51
N PHE A 163 0.07 -8.08 8.62
CA PHE A 163 -0.91 -7.32 7.87
C PHE A 163 -0.76 -7.61 6.39
N GLN A 164 -1.88 -7.82 5.73
CA GLN A 164 -1.99 -7.95 4.28
C GLN A 164 -2.74 -6.74 3.75
N TRP A 165 -2.18 -6.15 2.71
CA TRP A 165 -2.69 -4.92 2.13
C TRP A 165 -3.15 -5.12 0.71
N ARG A 166 -4.11 -4.31 0.30
CA ARG A 166 -4.45 -4.07 -1.09
C ARG A 166 -4.14 -2.63 -1.44
N TYR A 167 -3.55 -2.44 -2.60
CA TYR A 167 -3.24 -1.11 -3.12
C TYR A 167 -4.14 -0.81 -4.32
N ARG A 168 -5.07 0.14 -4.14
CA ARG A 168 -6.01 0.56 -5.20
C ARG A 168 -6.27 2.05 -5.08
N GLY A 169 -6.25 2.76 -6.21
CA GLY A 169 -6.55 4.20 -6.24
C GLY A 169 -5.70 5.00 -5.27
N LEU A 170 -4.40 4.70 -5.19
CA LEU A 170 -3.41 5.36 -4.31
C LEU A 170 -3.61 5.14 -2.80
N ARG A 171 -4.50 4.23 -2.41
CA ARG A 171 -4.78 3.89 -1.02
C ARG A 171 -4.36 2.45 -0.70
N LEU A 172 -3.78 2.27 0.48
CA LEU A 172 -3.62 0.95 1.11
C LEU A 172 -4.88 0.65 1.94
N SER A 173 -5.52 -0.48 1.65
CA SER A 173 -6.65 -1.02 2.41
C SER A 173 -6.24 -2.34 3.08
N LEU A 174 -6.72 -2.57 4.29
CA LEU A 174 -6.42 -3.79 5.05
C LEU A 174 -7.25 -4.95 4.49
N SER A 175 -6.58 -5.95 3.91
CA SER A 175 -7.24 -7.14 3.36
C SER A 175 -7.13 -8.37 4.26
N GLY A 176 -6.21 -8.36 5.23
CA GLY A 176 -6.04 -9.46 6.17
C GLY A 176 -5.19 -9.06 7.36
N PHE A 177 -5.49 -9.61 8.53
CA PHE A 177 -4.80 -9.33 9.78
C PHE A 177 -4.73 -10.61 10.61
N ASN A 178 -3.54 -11.05 10.96
CA ASN A 178 -3.33 -12.30 11.70
C ASN A 178 -2.21 -12.15 12.73
N GLN A 179 -2.35 -12.83 13.86
CA GLN A 179 -1.24 -13.01 14.77
C GLN A 179 -0.29 -14.08 14.21
N ILE A 180 1.01 -13.76 14.19
CA ILE A 180 2.05 -14.72 13.84
C ILE A 180 2.31 -15.59 15.06
N SER A 181 2.08 -16.89 14.95
CA SER A 181 2.41 -17.86 15.99
C SER A 181 3.92 -18.09 16.04
N ASP A 182 4.51 -18.07 17.23
CA ASP A 182 5.96 -18.34 17.43
C ASP A 182 6.40 -19.75 17.00
N ASP A 183 5.45 -20.65 16.76
CA ASP A 183 5.69 -22.05 16.37
C ASP A 183 6.35 -22.18 14.98
N LEU A 184 6.33 -21.12 14.16
CA LEU A 184 6.99 -21.10 12.85
C LEU A 184 8.47 -20.69 12.90
N ASN A 185 8.93 -20.02 13.97
CA ASN A 185 10.33 -19.61 14.10
C ASN A 185 11.27 -20.74 14.56
N GLN A 186 10.74 -21.88 15.06
CA GLN A 186 11.58 -23.02 15.46
C GLN A 186 11.99 -23.93 14.29
N LYS A 187 11.32 -23.87 13.13
CA LYS A 187 11.63 -24.74 11.99
C LYS A 187 12.78 -24.24 11.10
N ASP A 188 13.08 -22.94 11.10
CA ASP A 188 14.17 -22.36 10.28
C ASP A 188 15.51 -22.23 11.03
N GLN A 189 15.56 -22.52 12.35
CA GLN A 189 16.83 -22.59 13.11
C GLN A 189 17.29 -24.02 13.41
N SER A 190 16.60 -25.01 12.83
CA SER A 190 16.88 -26.45 13.02
C SER A 190 17.29 -27.15 11.72
N GLN A 191 17.90 -26.43 10.77
CA GLN A 191 18.56 -26.99 9.59
C GLN A 191 19.98 -26.44 9.43
#